data_AF-A0A5C7LMB7-F1
#
_entry.id   AF-A0A5C7LMB7-F1
#
_cell.length_a   1.000
_cell.length_b   1.000
_cell.length_c   1.000
_cell.angle_alpha   90.00
_cell.angle_beta   90.00
_cell.angle_gamma   90.00
#
_symmetry.space_group_name_H-M   'P 1'
#
loop_
_entity.id
_entity.type
_entity.pdbx_description
1 polymer ?
#
loop_
_entity_poly.entity_id
_entity_poly.type
_entity_poly.pdbx_seq_one_letter_code
_entity_poly.pdbx_strand_id
1 'polypeptide(L)'
;MDISTSVTGVTLLEPSGELCFMGHVPLTSNKYTNLFQKADAVLEWMKQNLPKGIKVRRIFVEANAKGFSVGFSSADTLFTLAKINVLVSYLSHKHFQAPVHDVNVTSARSKIGYKDNRSVKRPVKEKVREFVLTCYPHLPFETREVKVGKNKGSLVPAQGVADEIDSWVVCRGGQLIVP
;
A
#
# COMPACT_ATOMS: atom_id res chain seq x y z
N MET A 1 2.03 1.64 -4.69
CA MET A 1 2.09 2.31 -3.38
C MET A 1 0.68 2.35 -2.80
N ASP A 2 0.54 2.03 -1.52
CA ASP A 2 -0.67 2.30 -0.74
C ASP A 2 -0.37 3.54 0.12
N ILE A 3 -0.91 4.70 -0.25
CA ILE A 3 -0.54 5.99 0.33
C ILE A 3 -1.57 6.39 1.38
N SER A 4 -1.10 6.62 2.61
CA SER A 4 -1.94 7.16 3.69
C SER A 4 -1.20 8.20 4.52
N THR A 5 -1.93 8.88 5.41
CA THR A 5 -1.36 9.84 6.35
C THR A 5 -0.64 9.20 7.54
N SER A 6 -0.81 7.89 7.76
CA SER A 6 -0.29 7.18 8.93
C SER A 6 0.83 6.22 8.58
N VAL A 7 0.63 5.39 7.54
CA VAL A 7 1.62 4.45 7.04
C VAL A 7 1.48 4.38 5.52
N THR A 8 2.59 4.50 4.79
CA THR A 8 2.58 4.33 3.33
C THR A 8 3.33 3.07 2.95
N GLY A 9 2.67 2.11 2.31
CA GLY A 9 3.29 0.89 1.79
C GLY A 9 3.91 1.10 0.42
N VAL A 10 5.11 0.55 0.22
CA VAL A 10 5.89 0.63 -1.01
C VAL A 10 6.31 -0.77 -1.46
N THR A 11 6.03 -1.09 -2.72
CA THR A 11 6.42 -2.34 -3.35
C THR A 11 7.07 -2.05 -4.71
N LEU A 12 8.20 -2.70 -4.99
CA LEU A 12 8.87 -2.72 -6.28
C LEU A 12 8.88 -4.14 -6.83
N LEU A 13 8.45 -4.31 -8.07
CA LEU A 13 8.44 -5.57 -8.80
C LEU A 13 9.29 -5.46 -10.06
N GLU A 14 9.93 -6.57 -10.44
CA GLU A 14 10.49 -6.73 -11.77
C GLU A 14 9.36 -6.76 -12.82
N PRO A 15 9.66 -6.53 -14.12
CA PRO A 15 8.70 -6.72 -15.21
C PRO A 15 8.08 -8.12 -15.24
N SER A 16 8.79 -9.15 -14.77
CA SER A 16 8.28 -10.53 -14.62
C SER A 16 7.18 -10.65 -13.56
N GLY A 17 7.13 -9.72 -12.60
CA GLY A 17 6.29 -9.78 -11.41
C GLY A 17 6.99 -10.31 -10.16
N GLU A 18 8.28 -10.65 -10.28
CA GLU A 18 9.10 -11.02 -9.12
C GLU A 18 9.27 -9.84 -8.16
N LEU A 19 9.27 -10.12 -6.87
CA LEU A 19 9.42 -9.09 -5.84
C LEU A 19 10.87 -8.64 -5.72
N CYS A 20 11.15 -7.36 -5.97
CA CYS A 20 12.46 -6.76 -5.69
C CYS A 20 12.54 -6.21 -4.26
N PHE A 21 11.46 -5.54 -3.83
CA PHE A 21 11.43 -4.81 -2.57
C PHE A 21 9.99 -4.66 -2.06
N MET A 22 9.83 -4.74 -0.75
CA MET A 22 8.59 -4.45 -0.04
C MET A 22 8.93 -3.80 1.30
N GLY A 23 8.19 -2.76 1.68
CA GLY A 23 8.35 -2.12 2.97
C GLY A 23 7.34 -1.00 3.18
N HIS A 24 7.45 -0.31 4.31
CA HIS A 24 6.52 0.75 4.67
C HIS A 24 7.20 1.97 5.32
N VAL A 25 6.54 3.12 5.20
CA VAL A 25 6.95 4.39 5.78
C VAL A 25 6.00 4.76 6.92
N PRO A 26 6.42 4.73 8.20
CA PRO A 26 5.61 5.20 9.31
C PRO A 26 5.60 6.74 9.35
N LEU A 27 4.40 7.34 9.31
CA LEU A 27 4.15 8.78 9.21
C LEU A 27 3.41 9.35 10.43
N THR A 28 3.17 8.55 11.47
CA THR A 28 2.50 8.95 12.72
C THR A 28 3.40 9.65 13.73
N SER A 29 4.70 9.77 13.44
CA SER A 29 5.64 10.45 14.34
C SER A 29 5.36 11.95 14.39
N ASN A 30 5.46 12.54 15.59
CA ASN A 30 5.27 13.97 15.84
C ASN A 30 6.23 14.87 15.05
N LYS A 31 7.27 14.31 14.41
CA LYS A 31 8.17 15.03 13.51
C LYS A 31 7.49 15.52 12.22
N TYR A 32 6.39 14.89 11.81
CA TYR A 32 5.68 15.24 10.56
C TYR A 32 4.38 15.98 10.88
N THR A 33 4.45 17.32 10.87
CA THR A 33 3.36 18.20 11.30
C THR A 33 2.37 18.51 10.17
N ASN A 34 2.74 18.31 8.91
CA ASN A 34 1.91 18.60 7.75
C ASN A 34 2.07 17.58 6.60
N LEU A 35 1.21 17.66 5.59
CA LEU A 35 1.19 16.71 4.47
C LEU A 35 2.44 16.79 3.57
N PHE A 36 3.05 17.97 3.44
CA PHE A 36 4.26 18.14 2.64
C PHE A 36 5.44 17.38 3.27
N GLN A 37 5.64 17.56 4.57
CA GLN A 37 6.68 16.82 5.31
C GLN A 37 6.46 15.31 5.27
N LYS A 38 5.20 14.85 5.31
CA LYS A 38 4.90 13.43 5.14
C LYS A 38 5.23 12.94 3.73
N ALA A 39 4.90 13.73 2.71
CA ALA A 39 5.21 13.37 1.32
C ALA A 39 6.73 13.35 1.07
N ASP A 40 7.47 14.33 1.59
CA ASP A 40 8.94 14.38 1.53
C ASP A 40 9.55 13.17 2.25
N ALA A 41 9.02 12.81 3.42
CA ALA A 41 9.48 11.65 4.17
C ALA A 41 9.32 10.34 3.40
N VAL A 42 8.21 10.18 2.66
CA VAL A 42 8.01 9.01 1.78
C VAL A 42 9.05 9.00 0.67
N LEU A 43 9.30 10.14 0.01
CA LEU A 43 10.31 10.23 -1.04
C LEU A 43 11.72 9.93 -0.53
N GLU A 44 12.13 10.54 0.57
CA GLU A 44 13.47 10.33 1.15
C GLU A 44 13.65 8.89 1.63
N TRP A 45 12.62 8.30 2.23
CA TRP A 45 12.65 6.89 2.59
C TRP A 45 12.82 6.00 1.36
N MET A 46 12.10 6.27 0.25
CA MET A 46 12.26 5.51 -0.99
C MET A 46 13.67 5.65 -1.56
N LYS A 47 14.23 6.87 -1.58
CA LYS A 47 15.61 7.10 -2.03
C LYS A 47 16.62 6.31 -1.22
N GLN A 48 16.41 6.18 0.09
CA GLN A 48 17.32 5.50 0.99
C GLN A 48 17.23 3.97 0.86
N ASN A 49 16.01 3.43 0.80
CA ASN A 49 15.75 1.99 0.97
C ASN A 49 15.58 1.22 -0.34
N LEU A 50 15.16 1.87 -1.44
CA LEU A 50 15.07 1.18 -2.72
C LEU A 50 16.47 0.85 -3.28
N PRO A 51 16.60 -0.24 -4.06
CA PRO A 51 17.86 -0.58 -4.71
C PRO A 51 18.39 0.58 -5.55
N LYS A 52 19.70 0.83 -5.51
CA LYS A 52 20.32 1.95 -6.24
C LYS A 52 20.38 1.65 -7.73
N GLY A 53 20.27 2.69 -8.55
CA GLY A 53 20.38 2.57 -10.02
C GLY A 53 19.18 1.95 -10.72
N ILE A 54 18.05 1.75 -10.02
CA ILE A 54 16.85 1.21 -10.64
C ILE A 54 16.24 2.17 -11.66
N LYS A 55 15.74 1.62 -12.78
CA LYS A 55 14.93 2.34 -13.75
C LYS A 55 13.45 1.98 -13.54
N VAL A 56 12.74 2.81 -12.78
CA VAL A 56 11.29 2.66 -12.61
C VAL A 56 10.60 3.02 -13.93
N ARG A 57 9.76 2.12 -14.44
CA ARG A 57 9.03 2.33 -15.71
C ARG A 57 7.61 2.84 -15.52
N ARG A 58 6.98 2.48 -14.40
CA ARG A 58 5.60 2.80 -14.06
C ARG A 58 5.47 2.91 -12.55
N ILE A 59 4.63 3.82 -12.10
CA ILE A 59 4.27 3.98 -10.70
C ILE A 59 2.78 3.68 -10.59
N PHE A 60 2.41 2.78 -9.69
CA PHE A 60 1.02 2.41 -9.45
C PHE A 60 0.59 2.92 -8.08
N VAL A 61 -0.53 3.63 -8.01
CA VAL A 61 -1.13 4.14 -6.76
C VAL A 61 -2.59 3.75 -6.69
N GLU A 62 -3.10 3.56 -5.47
CA GLU A 62 -4.52 3.32 -5.27
C GLU A 62 -5.33 4.55 -5.72
N ALA A 63 -6.36 4.31 -6.54
CA ALA A 63 -7.28 5.36 -6.97
C ALA A 63 -8.08 5.90 -5.78
N ASN A 64 -8.19 7.22 -5.66
CA ASN A 64 -8.96 7.87 -4.59
C ASN A 64 -10.44 7.43 -4.59
N ALA A 65 -11.01 7.25 -3.40
CA ALA A 65 -12.42 6.94 -3.24
C ALA A 65 -13.29 8.09 -3.79
N LYS A 66 -14.25 7.77 -4.66
CA LYS A 66 -15.11 8.74 -5.36
C LYS A 66 -16.46 9.00 -4.68
N GLY A 67 -16.76 8.35 -3.56
CA GLY A 67 -18.09 8.35 -2.95
C GLY A 67 -18.16 9.12 -1.63
N PHE A 68 -19.02 10.15 -1.58
CA PHE A 68 -19.55 10.72 -0.34
C PHE A 68 -20.83 9.97 0.02
N SER A 69 -20.74 8.94 0.86
CA SER A 69 -21.92 8.22 1.34
C SER A 69 -21.96 8.19 2.86
N VAL A 70 -23.17 8.24 3.42
CA VAL A 70 -23.43 8.19 4.86
C VAL A 70 -22.79 6.91 5.43
N GLY A 71 -21.86 7.06 6.38
CA GLY A 71 -21.07 5.97 6.97
C GLY A 71 -19.64 5.81 6.43
N PHE A 72 -19.20 6.64 5.48
CA PHE A 72 -17.81 6.70 5.02
C PHE A 72 -16.97 7.71 5.82
N SER A 73 -15.65 7.67 5.62
CA SER A 73 -14.69 8.65 6.15
C SER A 73 -15.20 10.09 5.91
N SER A 74 -14.97 10.99 6.88
CA SER A 74 -15.39 12.40 6.74
C SER A 74 -14.85 13.02 5.45
N ALA A 75 -15.56 14.01 4.92
CA ALA A 75 -15.10 14.76 3.75
C ALA A 75 -13.65 15.24 3.93
N ASP A 76 -13.31 15.73 5.13
CA ASP A 76 -11.96 16.15 5.49
C ASP A 76 -10.93 15.02 5.36
N THR A 77 -11.27 13.81 5.79
CA THR A 77 -10.41 12.64 5.67
C THR A 77 -10.19 12.26 4.21
N LEU A 78 -11.26 12.26 3.40
CA LEU A 78 -11.20 11.98 1.98
C LEU A 78 -10.32 13.00 1.23
N PHE A 79 -10.50 14.29 1.52
CA PHE A 79 -9.67 15.34 0.94
C PHE A 79 -8.22 15.26 1.41
N THR A 80 -7.98 14.91 2.67
CA THR A 80 -6.63 14.75 3.20
C THR A 80 -5.90 13.59 2.52
N LEU A 81 -6.58 12.45 2.36
CA LEU A 81 -6.05 11.28 1.63
C LEU A 81 -5.78 11.62 0.16
N ALA A 82 -6.71 12.29 -0.52
CA ALA A 82 -6.51 12.72 -1.90
C ALA A 82 -5.31 13.67 -2.05
N LYS A 83 -5.17 14.65 -1.14
CA LYS A 83 -4.04 15.59 -1.14
C LYS A 83 -2.70 14.88 -0.98
N ILE A 84 -2.56 13.99 0.01
CA ILE A 84 -1.28 13.28 0.21
C ILE A 84 -1.00 12.28 -0.92
N ASN A 85 -2.03 11.63 -1.45
CA ASN A 85 -1.88 10.74 -2.61
C ASN A 85 -1.30 11.50 -3.81
N VAL A 86 -1.85 12.67 -4.14
CA VAL A 86 -1.33 13.51 -5.22
C VAL A 86 0.09 14.01 -4.94
N LEU A 87 0.38 14.46 -3.71
CA LEU A 87 1.72 14.95 -3.36
C LEU A 87 2.79 13.85 -3.51
N VAL A 88 2.56 12.68 -2.93
CA VAL A 88 3.48 11.54 -3.03
C VAL A 88 3.62 11.06 -4.47
N SER A 89 2.50 10.99 -5.20
CA SER A 89 2.49 10.60 -6.63
C SER A 89 3.31 11.57 -7.48
N TYR A 90 3.13 12.88 -7.28
CA TYR A 90 3.86 13.92 -8.01
C TYR A 90 5.36 13.88 -7.71
N LEU A 91 5.73 13.78 -6.42
CA LEU A 91 7.13 13.68 -6.02
C LEU A 91 7.80 12.41 -6.59
N SER A 92 7.09 11.29 -6.56
CA SER A 92 7.57 10.03 -7.13
C SER A 92 7.75 10.13 -8.65
N HIS A 93 6.77 10.72 -9.35
CA HIS A 93 6.86 11.00 -10.78
C HIS A 93 8.10 11.85 -11.12
N LYS A 94 8.31 12.95 -10.37
CA LYS A 94 9.47 13.84 -10.59
C LYS A 94 10.80 13.17 -10.29
N HIS A 95 10.88 12.33 -9.26
CA HIS A 95 12.12 11.66 -8.91
C HIS A 95 12.47 10.53 -9.89
N PHE A 96 11.50 9.67 -10.23
CA PHE A 96 11.72 8.49 -11.05
C PHE A 96 11.55 8.71 -12.55
N GLN A 97 11.00 9.87 -12.96
CA GLN A 97 10.69 10.18 -14.36
C GLN A 97 9.81 9.12 -15.03
N ALA A 98 8.85 8.57 -14.26
CA ALA A 98 7.95 7.52 -14.68
C ALA A 98 6.48 7.98 -14.61
N PRO A 99 5.60 7.50 -15.50
CA PRO A 99 4.17 7.79 -15.43
C PRO A 99 3.54 7.16 -14.18
N VAL A 100 2.58 7.89 -13.60
CA VAL A 100 1.75 7.42 -12.48
C VAL A 100 0.42 6.91 -13.03
N HIS A 101 0.00 5.75 -12.56
CA HIS A 101 -1.24 5.10 -12.93
C HIS A 101 -2.09 4.88 -11.68
N ASP A 102 -3.31 5.43 -11.71
CA ASP A 102 -4.33 5.14 -10.73
C ASP A 102 -4.88 3.73 -10.94
N VAL A 103 -4.88 2.93 -9.88
CA VAL A 103 -5.33 1.55 -9.90
C VAL A 103 -6.61 1.42 -9.08
N ASN A 104 -7.68 0.95 -9.73
CA ASN A 104 -8.88 0.54 -9.02
C ASN A 104 -8.60 -0.73 -8.21
N VAL A 105 -8.74 -0.65 -6.89
CA VAL A 105 -8.38 -1.76 -6.00
C VAL A 105 -9.22 -3.01 -6.24
N THR A 106 -10.50 -2.86 -6.57
CA THR A 106 -11.37 -4.01 -6.88
C THR A 106 -10.87 -4.74 -8.12
N SER A 107 -10.49 -4.00 -9.16
CA SER A 107 -9.88 -4.56 -10.37
C SER A 107 -8.53 -5.21 -10.06
N ALA A 108 -7.68 -4.57 -9.27
CA ALA A 108 -6.37 -5.11 -8.87
C ALA A 108 -6.50 -6.45 -8.13
N ARG A 109 -7.38 -6.50 -7.13
CA ARG A 109 -7.70 -7.72 -6.36
C ARG A 109 -8.16 -8.85 -7.29
N SER A 110 -9.06 -8.56 -8.21
CA SER A 110 -9.53 -9.56 -9.18
C SER A 110 -8.40 -10.08 -10.07
N LYS A 111 -7.46 -9.22 -10.46
CA LYS A 111 -6.35 -9.57 -11.36
C LYS A 111 -5.30 -10.46 -10.71
N ILE A 112 -5.11 -10.35 -9.39
CA ILE A 112 -4.26 -11.26 -8.61
C ILE A 112 -4.97 -12.56 -8.19
N GLY A 113 -6.21 -12.78 -8.67
CA GLY A 113 -6.98 -14.00 -8.42
C GLY A 113 -7.93 -13.97 -7.23
N TYR A 114 -8.02 -12.85 -6.48
CA TYR A 114 -8.94 -12.75 -5.35
C TYR A 114 -10.40 -12.62 -5.83
N LYS A 115 -11.29 -13.46 -5.28
CA LYS A 115 -12.74 -13.38 -5.49
C LYS A 115 -13.43 -13.19 -4.15
N ASP A 116 -14.17 -12.09 -4.01
CA ASP A 116 -14.84 -11.77 -2.76
C ASP A 116 -16.04 -12.69 -2.51
N ASN A 117 -16.01 -13.45 -1.42
CA ASN A 117 -17.20 -14.13 -0.94
C ASN A 117 -18.06 -13.15 -0.12
N ARG A 118 -19.14 -12.67 -0.74
CA ARG A 118 -20.05 -11.67 -0.15
C ARG A 118 -20.93 -12.22 0.99
N SER A 119 -21.04 -13.54 1.13
CA SER A 119 -21.76 -14.14 2.27
C SER A 119 -21.00 -13.96 3.59
N VAL A 120 -19.67 -13.82 3.52
CA VAL A 120 -18.81 -13.55 4.68
C VAL A 120 -18.82 -12.05 4.98
N LYS A 121 -19.60 -11.65 5.98
CA LYS A 121 -19.74 -10.27 6.48
C LYS A 121 -18.51 -9.83 7.30
N ARG A 122 -17.37 -9.69 6.61
CA ARG A 122 -16.11 -9.15 7.15
C ARG A 122 -15.54 -8.11 6.20
N PRO A 123 -14.71 -7.16 6.68
CA PRO A 123 -14.09 -6.17 5.83
C PRO A 123 -13.32 -6.82 4.68
N VAL A 124 -13.58 -6.39 3.43
CA VAL A 124 -12.94 -6.97 2.23
C VAL A 124 -11.42 -6.86 2.33
N LYS A 125 -10.90 -5.78 2.91
CA LYS A 125 -9.46 -5.54 3.08
C LYS A 125 -8.80 -6.64 3.95
N GLU A 126 -9.47 -7.11 4.99
CA GLU A 126 -8.98 -8.24 5.82
C GLU A 126 -8.98 -9.56 5.04
N LYS A 127 -10.09 -9.87 4.35
CA LYS A 127 -10.21 -11.09 3.54
C LYS A 127 -9.15 -11.16 2.44
N VAL A 128 -8.81 -10.01 1.83
CA VAL A 128 -7.73 -9.90 0.83
C VAL A 128 -6.36 -10.17 1.45
N ARG A 129 -6.10 -9.64 2.65
CA ARG A 129 -4.82 -9.89 3.35
C ARG A 129 -4.65 -11.36 3.69
N GLU A 130 -5.70 -12.02 4.19
CA GLU A 130 -5.70 -13.46 4.42
C GLU A 130 -5.41 -14.25 3.15
N PHE A 131 -6.05 -13.86 2.03
CA PHE A 131 -5.77 -14.46 0.72
C PHE A 131 -4.31 -14.27 0.30
N VAL A 132 -3.73 -13.07 0.46
CA VAL A 132 -2.32 -12.83 0.08
C VAL A 132 -1.37 -13.65 0.95
N LEU A 133 -1.58 -13.66 2.27
CA LEU A 133 -0.76 -14.46 3.20
C LEU A 133 -0.84 -15.97 2.91
N THR A 134 -2.00 -16.46 2.46
CA THR A 134 -2.22 -17.88 2.17
C THR A 134 -1.69 -18.29 0.79
N CYS A 135 -1.95 -17.49 -0.24
CA CYS A 135 -1.65 -17.84 -1.63
C CYS A 135 -0.27 -17.35 -2.10
N TYR A 136 0.33 -16.37 -1.40
CA TYR A 136 1.66 -15.83 -1.69
C TYR A 136 2.57 -15.89 -0.46
N PRO A 137 2.78 -17.09 0.13
CA PRO A 137 3.55 -17.25 1.37
C PRO A 137 5.07 -16.99 1.20
N HIS A 138 5.54 -16.86 -0.04
CA HIS A 138 6.94 -16.54 -0.36
C HIS A 138 7.27 -15.04 -0.19
N LEU A 139 6.26 -14.19 -0.02
CA LEU A 139 6.48 -12.76 0.24
C LEU A 139 7.06 -12.59 1.67
N PRO A 140 8.02 -11.68 1.88
CA PRO A 140 8.82 -11.60 3.11
C PRO A 140 8.10 -10.86 4.24
N PHE A 141 6.90 -11.30 4.61
CA PHE A 141 6.11 -10.64 5.64
C PHE A 141 6.68 -10.91 7.05
N GLU A 142 6.94 -9.83 7.79
CA GLU A 142 7.35 -9.95 9.18
C GLU A 142 6.18 -10.32 10.09
N THR A 143 6.44 -11.18 11.08
CA THR A 143 5.48 -11.50 12.13
C THR A 143 6.03 -11.11 13.49
N ARG A 144 5.14 -10.81 14.42
CA ARG A 144 5.46 -10.55 15.81
C ARG A 144 4.63 -11.44 16.72
N GLU A 145 5.24 -11.84 17.83
CA GLU A 145 4.52 -12.54 18.89
C GLU A 145 3.69 -11.54 19.71
N VAL A 146 2.44 -11.90 19.97
CA VAL A 146 1.57 -11.15 20.88
C VAL A 146 2.04 -11.40 22.32
N LYS A 147 2.58 -10.37 22.98
CA LYS A 147 3.14 -10.49 24.34
C LYS A 147 2.11 -10.39 25.46
N VAL A 148 0.93 -9.82 25.18
CA VAL A 148 -0.08 -9.47 26.19
C VAL A 148 -1.51 -9.72 25.67
N GLY A 149 -2.45 -9.93 26.58
CA GLY A 149 -3.87 -10.08 26.28
C GLY A 149 -4.29 -11.51 25.93
N LYS A 150 -5.55 -11.66 25.47
CA LYS A 150 -6.23 -12.95 25.23
C LYS A 150 -5.50 -13.86 24.23
N ASN A 151 -4.73 -13.29 23.31
CA ASN A 151 -4.03 -14.01 22.25
C ASN A 151 -2.52 -14.12 22.51
N LYS A 152 -2.07 -14.04 23.76
CA LYS A 152 -0.65 -14.13 24.10
C LYS A 152 -0.02 -15.40 23.52
N GLY A 153 1.16 -15.27 22.90
CA GLY A 153 1.88 -16.36 22.25
C GLY A 153 1.51 -16.60 20.79
N SER A 154 0.46 -15.95 20.26
CA SER A 154 0.12 -16.06 18.84
C SER A 154 1.04 -15.20 17.97
N LEU A 155 1.44 -15.70 16.80
CA LEU A 155 2.10 -14.90 15.77
C LEU A 155 1.06 -14.11 14.96
N VAL A 156 1.26 -12.80 14.87
CA VAL A 156 0.43 -11.90 14.06
C VAL A 156 1.33 -11.07 13.14
N PRO A 157 0.81 -10.54 12.02
CA PRO A 157 1.56 -9.60 11.20
C PRO A 157 2.15 -8.45 12.02
N ALA A 158 3.41 -8.11 11.74
CA ALA A 158 4.06 -6.96 12.35
C ALA A 158 3.38 -5.64 11.93
N GLN A 159 3.74 -4.55 12.61
CA GLN A 159 3.22 -3.23 12.24
C GLN A 159 3.66 -2.87 10.81
N GLY A 160 2.76 -2.31 10.01
CA GLY A 160 3.03 -1.89 8.63
C GLY A 160 2.90 -2.99 7.56
N VAL A 161 2.92 -4.27 7.95
CA VAL A 161 2.72 -5.41 7.02
C VAL A 161 1.38 -5.33 6.31
N ALA A 162 0.37 -4.81 6.99
CA ALA A 162 -0.93 -4.50 6.42
C ALA A 162 -0.81 -3.60 5.16
N ASP A 163 -0.12 -2.47 5.30
CA ASP A 163 0.09 -1.48 4.23
C ASP A 163 1.05 -2.00 3.15
N GLU A 164 2.03 -2.83 3.51
CA GLU A 164 2.89 -3.55 2.57
C GLU A 164 2.07 -4.46 1.65
N ILE A 165 1.21 -5.32 2.22
CA ILE A 165 0.31 -6.20 1.46
C ILE A 165 -0.55 -5.37 0.51
N ASP A 166 -1.17 -4.30 1.00
CA ASP A 166 -2.03 -3.44 0.17
C ASP A 166 -1.24 -2.79 -0.97
N SER A 167 -0.01 -2.34 -0.70
CA SER A 167 0.87 -1.78 -1.72
C SER A 167 1.28 -2.80 -2.77
N TRP A 168 1.49 -4.06 -2.37
CA TRP A 168 1.81 -5.16 -3.28
C TRP A 168 0.61 -5.52 -4.16
N VAL A 169 -0.60 -5.57 -3.57
CA VAL A 169 -1.85 -5.79 -4.32
C VAL A 169 -2.02 -4.70 -5.39
N VAL A 170 -1.79 -3.43 -5.04
CA VAL A 170 -1.85 -2.31 -5.99
C VAL A 170 -0.78 -2.45 -7.07
N CYS A 171 0.46 -2.80 -6.72
CA CYS A 171 1.57 -2.89 -7.67
C CYS A 171 1.40 -4.07 -8.63
N ARG A 172 1.17 -5.29 -8.12
CA ARG A 172 0.97 -6.49 -8.92
C ARG A 172 -0.32 -6.43 -9.72
N GLY A 173 -1.41 -5.99 -9.10
CA GLY A 173 -2.69 -5.79 -9.79
C GLY A 173 -2.58 -4.73 -10.90
N GLY A 174 -1.92 -3.61 -10.61
CA GLY A 174 -1.63 -2.55 -11.59
C GLY A 174 -0.81 -3.05 -12.79
N GLN A 175 0.27 -3.80 -12.53
CA GLN A 175 1.10 -4.42 -13.56
C GLN A 175 0.31 -5.38 -14.47
N LEU A 176 -0.67 -6.10 -13.92
CA LEU A 176 -1.54 -7.01 -14.69
C LEU A 176 -2.69 -6.30 -15.43
N ILE A 177 -3.02 -5.05 -15.05
CA ILE A 177 -4.02 -4.22 -15.71
C ILE A 177 -3.39 -3.40 -16.83
N VAL A 178 -2.20 -2.85 -16.57
CA VAL A 178 -1.40 -2.05 -17.49
C VAL A 178 -0.12 -2.85 -17.79
N PRO A 179 -0.17 -3.80 -18.75
CA PRO A 179 0.94 -4.69 -19.08
C PRO A 179 2.15 -3.93 -19.64
#